data_AF-A0A2G2W1A2-F1
#
_entry.id   AF-A0A2G2W1A2-F1
#
_cell.length_a   1.000
_cell.length_b   1.000
_cell.length_c   1.000
_cell.angle_alpha   90.00
_cell.angle_beta   90.00
_cell.angle_gamma   90.00
#
_symmetry.space_group_name_H-M   'P 1'
#
loop_
_entity.id
_entity.type
_entity.pdbx_description
1 polymer ?
#
loop_
_entity_poly.entity_id
_entity_poly.type
_entity_poly.pdbx_seq_one_letter_code
_entity_poly.pdbx_strand_id
1 'polypeptide(L)'
;MNGKFCKDPNLAKVDDFFASGLNISGNAVPKFGIFAKLLDVNTIPGLNTLGISIARGDFEPNQNPGLVVVPSSIFASDPPILDDVLAKGFQLDKKVIEELRKKFS
;
A
#
# COMPACT_ATOMS: atom_id res chain seq x y z
N MET A 1 -17.43 -13.17 -2.77
CA MET A 1 -17.55 -12.61 -1.41
C MET A 1 -16.64 -11.40 -1.31
N ASN A 2 -17.00 -10.39 -0.52
CA ASN A 2 -16.06 -9.33 -0.13
C ASN A 2 -15.26 -9.81 1.09
N GLY A 3 -13.94 -9.59 1.11
CA GLY A 3 -13.02 -10.20 2.10
C GLY A 3 -12.56 -11.63 1.75
N LYS A 4 -12.02 -12.37 2.72
CA LYS A 4 -11.58 -13.76 2.53
C LYS A 4 -12.57 -14.78 3.08
N PHE A 5 -12.60 -15.98 2.49
CA PHE A 5 -13.31 -17.10 3.08
C PHE A 5 -12.68 -17.49 4.42
N CYS A 6 -13.53 -17.70 5.43
CA CYS A 6 -13.08 -18.06 6.77
C CYS A 6 -12.65 -19.53 6.84
N LYS A 7 -11.62 -19.79 7.64
CA LYS A 7 -11.21 -21.14 8.03
C LYS A 7 -12.26 -21.74 8.97
N ASP A 8 -12.39 -23.06 8.96
CA ASP A 8 -13.15 -23.77 10.00
C ASP A 8 -12.57 -23.40 11.38
N PRO A 9 -13.40 -22.89 12.33
CA PRO A 9 -12.94 -22.52 13.66
C PRO A 9 -12.19 -23.62 14.41
N ASN A 10 -12.50 -24.90 14.16
CA ASN A 10 -11.84 -26.04 14.81
C ASN A 10 -10.45 -26.34 14.24
N LEU A 11 -10.14 -25.78 13.07
CA LEU A 11 -8.82 -25.88 12.44
C LEU A 11 -7.98 -24.63 12.67
N ALA A 12 -8.51 -23.62 13.36
CA ALA A 12 -7.79 -22.40 13.70
C ALA A 12 -6.62 -22.71 14.65
N LYS A 13 -5.49 -22.04 14.41
CA LYS A 13 -4.25 -22.19 15.18
C LYS A 13 -3.78 -20.81 15.64
N VAL A 14 -2.94 -20.80 16.66
CA VAL A 14 -2.32 -19.57 17.20
C VAL A 14 -1.62 -18.76 16.10
N ASP A 15 -0.95 -19.47 15.20
CA ASP A 15 -0.23 -18.85 14.08
C ASP A 15 -1.16 -18.10 13.10
N ASP A 16 -2.48 -18.36 13.09
CA ASP A 16 -3.42 -17.60 12.27
C ASP A 16 -3.65 -16.17 12.81
N PHE A 17 -3.29 -15.90 14.08
CA PHE A 17 -3.52 -14.61 14.77
C PHE A 17 -2.24 -13.90 15.20
N PHE A 18 -1.08 -14.49 14.90
CA PHE A 18 0.20 -14.01 15.40
C PHE A 18 1.13 -13.62 14.26
N ALA A 19 1.80 -12.48 14.42
CA ALA A 19 2.95 -12.10 13.59
C ALA A 19 4.06 -11.54 14.48
N SER A 20 5.29 -11.97 14.20
CA SER A 20 6.49 -11.51 14.90
C SER A 20 7.32 -10.55 14.05
N GLY A 21 8.33 -9.94 14.68
CA GLY A 21 9.25 -9.03 14.01
C GLY A 21 8.64 -7.66 13.72
N LEU A 22 7.58 -7.24 14.43
CA LEU A 22 7.22 -5.83 14.58
C LEU A 22 8.08 -5.14 15.65
N ASN A 23 8.81 -5.90 16.46
CA ASN A 23 9.73 -5.38 17.47
C ASN A 23 11.15 -5.16 16.93
N ILE A 24 11.41 -5.60 15.71
CA ILE A 24 12.70 -5.46 15.03
C ILE A 24 12.52 -4.34 14.02
N SER A 25 13.32 -3.27 14.13
CA SER A 25 13.34 -2.23 13.10
C SER A 25 13.82 -2.81 11.78
N GLY A 26 13.14 -2.50 10.69
CA GLY A 26 13.66 -2.74 9.36
C GLY A 26 14.66 -1.68 8.94
N ASN A 27 15.46 -2.01 7.94
CA ASN A 27 16.40 -1.09 7.32
C ASN A 27 15.64 -0.23 6.30
N ALA A 28 15.69 1.10 6.46
CA ALA A 28 14.95 2.03 5.63
C ALA A 28 15.36 1.94 4.15
N VAL A 29 14.43 2.23 3.25
CA VAL A 29 14.67 2.11 1.81
C VAL A 29 15.58 3.25 1.34
N PRO A 30 16.75 3.02 0.73
CA PRO A 30 17.62 4.11 0.25
C PRO A 30 16.86 5.04 -0.73
N LYS A 31 16.92 6.38 -0.54
CA LYS A 31 16.05 7.38 -1.23
C LYS A 31 14.55 7.36 -0.91
N PHE A 32 14.01 6.49 -0.04
CA PHE A 32 12.73 6.78 0.66
C PHE A 32 12.87 6.89 2.19
N GLY A 33 13.99 6.36 2.72
CA GLY A 33 14.50 6.32 4.12
C GLY A 33 13.39 6.15 5.12
N ILE A 34 12.43 5.36 4.68
CA ILE A 34 11.40 4.69 5.41
C ILE A 34 11.46 3.23 4.99
N PHE A 35 11.31 2.34 5.94
CA PHE A 35 10.91 0.96 5.75
C PHE A 35 9.50 0.80 6.27
N ALA A 36 8.61 0.16 5.52
CA ALA A 36 7.24 -0.09 5.95
C ALA A 36 6.98 -1.60 5.95
N LYS A 37 6.55 -2.14 7.08
CA LYS A 37 6.04 -3.51 7.22
C LYS A 37 4.55 -3.48 7.44
N LEU A 38 3.79 -3.83 6.40
CA LEU A 38 2.33 -3.99 6.45
C LEU A 38 1.99 -5.41 6.88
N LEU A 39 1.00 -5.52 7.76
CA LEU A 39 0.41 -6.75 8.24
C LEU A 39 -1.09 -6.61 8.12
N ASP A 40 -1.65 -7.24 7.10
CA ASP A 40 -3.07 -7.25 6.80
C ASP A 40 -3.63 -8.67 6.95
N VAL A 41 -4.86 -8.87 6.48
CA VAL A 41 -5.51 -10.20 6.43
C VAL A 41 -4.72 -11.26 5.64
N ASN A 42 -3.71 -10.87 4.86
CA ASN A 42 -2.82 -11.80 4.18
C ASN A 42 -1.69 -12.28 5.08
N THR A 43 -1.25 -11.44 6.03
CA THR A 43 -0.14 -11.79 6.94
C THR A 43 -0.65 -12.31 8.28
N ILE A 44 -1.77 -11.79 8.76
CA ILE A 44 -2.46 -12.29 9.94
C ILE A 44 -3.89 -12.63 9.50
N PRO A 45 -4.16 -13.88 9.06
CA PRO A 45 -5.48 -14.31 8.59
C PRO A 45 -6.61 -14.03 9.57
N GLY A 46 -6.31 -14.07 10.87
CA GLY A 46 -7.21 -13.74 11.96
C GLY A 46 -7.72 -12.30 11.93
N LEU A 47 -7.10 -11.40 11.14
CA LEU A 47 -7.61 -10.04 10.93
C LEU A 47 -8.80 -9.99 9.95
N ASN A 48 -9.12 -11.09 9.26
CA ASN A 48 -10.26 -11.13 8.35
C ASN A 48 -11.54 -10.78 9.09
N THR A 49 -12.40 -9.97 8.48
CA THR A 49 -13.66 -9.45 9.06
C THR A 49 -13.52 -8.53 10.28
N LEU A 50 -12.33 -8.43 10.89
CA LEU A 50 -12.09 -7.57 12.05
C LEU A 50 -11.89 -6.09 11.69
N GLY A 51 -11.69 -5.80 10.40
CA GLY A 51 -11.52 -4.42 9.93
C GLY A 51 -10.22 -3.77 10.38
N ILE A 52 -9.22 -4.56 10.79
CA ILE A 52 -7.91 -4.06 11.24
C ILE A 52 -6.78 -4.57 10.33
N SER A 53 -5.79 -3.70 10.12
CA SER A 53 -4.48 -4.00 9.56
C SER A 53 -3.45 -3.16 10.31
N ILE A 54 -2.19 -3.58 10.29
CA ILE A 54 -1.12 -2.98 11.08
C ILE A 54 0.02 -2.61 10.12
N ALA A 55 0.66 -1.46 10.34
CA ALA A 55 1.83 -1.03 9.60
C ALA A 55 2.92 -0.60 10.59
N ARG A 56 4.17 -1.02 10.36
CA ARG A 56 5.34 -0.48 11.07
C ARG A 56 6.21 0.30 10.10
N GLY A 57 6.46 1.58 10.40
CA GLY A 57 7.38 2.44 9.68
C GLY A 57 8.70 2.60 10.45
N ASP A 58 9.84 2.32 9.83
CA ASP A 58 11.18 2.56 10.39
C ASP A 58 11.92 3.59 9.53
N PHE A 59 12.40 4.67 10.14
CA PHE A 59 12.96 5.82 9.43
C PHE A 59 14.45 5.99 9.68
N GLU A 60 15.20 6.33 8.64
CA GLU A 60 16.62 6.64 8.75
C GLU A 60 16.84 8.05 9.32
N PRO A 61 17.78 8.24 10.26
CA PRO A 61 18.14 9.58 10.74
C PRO A 61 18.72 10.42 9.59
N ASN A 62 18.21 11.64 9.39
CA ASN A 62 18.70 12.61 8.39
C ASN A 62 18.73 12.18 6.92
N GLN A 63 18.23 11.00 6.57
CA GLN A 63 17.79 10.73 5.21
C GLN A 63 16.37 11.31 5.12
N ASN A 64 16.21 12.47 4.47
CA ASN A 64 14.95 12.75 3.81
C ASN A 64 15.09 12.30 2.35
N PRO A 65 14.52 11.17 1.97
CA PRO A 65 15.21 10.37 0.98
C PRO A 65 14.57 10.62 -0.40
N GLY A 66 13.30 11.05 -0.38
CA GLY A 66 12.49 11.41 -1.55
C GLY A 66 11.52 10.30 -1.98
N LEU A 67 10.40 10.13 -1.26
CA LEU A 67 9.27 9.20 -1.51
C LEU A 67 8.61 9.35 -2.90
N VAL A 68 8.54 8.28 -3.70
CA VAL A 68 7.84 8.23 -4.99
C VAL A 68 6.54 7.46 -4.81
N VAL A 69 5.47 8.22 -4.60
CA VAL A 69 4.11 7.70 -4.47
C VAL A 69 3.57 7.46 -5.87
N VAL A 70 3.53 6.21 -6.32
CA VAL A 70 3.19 5.83 -7.72
C VAL A 70 1.96 6.53 -8.26
N PRO A 71 0.85 6.59 -7.51
CA PRO A 71 -0.30 7.30 -8.02
C PRO A 71 0.00 8.79 -8.26
N SER A 72 0.71 9.45 -7.35
CA SER A 72 1.25 10.81 -7.51
C SER A 72 2.23 10.93 -8.68
N SER A 73 3.10 9.95 -8.90
CA SER A 73 4.08 10.01 -9.99
C SER A 73 3.49 9.88 -11.38
N ILE A 74 2.32 9.26 -11.51
CA ILE A 74 1.66 9.04 -12.81
C ILE A 74 0.70 10.18 -13.11
N PHE A 75 -0.09 10.53 -12.11
CA PHE A 75 -1.21 11.42 -12.29
C PHE A 75 -0.88 12.87 -11.93
N ALA A 76 0.31 13.12 -11.35
CA ALA A 76 0.82 14.43 -10.99
C ALA A 76 2.33 14.61 -11.24
N SER A 77 2.85 13.95 -12.27
CA SER A 77 4.19 14.26 -12.77
C SER A 77 4.29 15.72 -13.23
N ASP A 78 5.48 16.30 -13.14
CA ASP A 78 5.82 17.58 -13.74
C ASP A 78 7.02 17.41 -14.70
N PRO A 79 6.86 17.65 -16.01
CA PRO A 79 5.62 18.04 -16.69
C PRO A 79 4.55 16.92 -16.67
N PRO A 80 3.26 17.28 -16.81
CA PRO A 80 2.19 16.30 -16.80
C PRO A 80 2.28 15.38 -18.03
N ILE A 81 2.07 14.09 -17.81
CA ILE A 81 1.86 13.14 -18.91
C ILE A 81 0.61 13.59 -19.71
N LEU A 82 0.54 13.30 -21.00
CA LEU A 82 -0.64 13.70 -21.79
C LEU A 82 -1.89 12.91 -21.38
N ASP A 83 -3.05 13.56 -21.32
CA ASP A 83 -4.31 12.91 -20.92
C ASP A 83 -4.74 11.84 -21.90
N ASP A 84 -4.46 12.02 -23.18
CA ASP A 84 -4.69 11.01 -24.22
C ASP A 84 -3.88 9.75 -23.94
N VAL A 85 -2.66 9.93 -23.43
CA VAL A 85 -1.78 8.83 -23.05
C VAL A 85 -2.32 8.13 -21.81
N LEU A 86 -2.76 8.86 -20.79
CA LEU A 86 -3.37 8.26 -19.60
C LEU A 86 -4.73 7.60 -19.91
N ALA A 87 -5.56 8.18 -20.75
CA ALA A 87 -6.93 7.70 -21.02
C ALA A 87 -6.90 6.42 -21.82
N LYS A 88 -6.08 6.43 -22.87
CA LYS A 88 -5.73 5.21 -23.58
C LYS A 88 -5.03 4.21 -22.65
N GLY A 89 -4.22 4.69 -21.71
CA GLY A 89 -3.44 3.86 -20.78
C GLY A 89 -4.27 3.12 -19.73
N PHE A 90 -5.18 3.80 -19.05
CA PHE A 90 -6.06 3.19 -18.05
C PHE A 90 -7.35 2.63 -18.66
N GLN A 91 -7.57 2.83 -19.97
CA GLN A 91 -8.82 2.51 -20.69
C GLN A 91 -10.02 3.20 -20.06
N LEU A 92 -9.79 4.44 -19.67
CA LEU A 92 -10.77 5.26 -19.02
C LEU A 92 -11.06 6.43 -19.93
N ASP A 93 -12.28 6.93 -19.87
CA ASP A 93 -12.59 8.17 -20.56
C ASP A 93 -11.61 9.25 -20.09
N LYS A 94 -11.23 10.17 -20.99
CA LYS A 94 -10.39 11.32 -20.63
C LYS A 94 -10.98 12.08 -19.44
N LYS A 95 -12.31 12.12 -19.33
CA LYS A 95 -13.01 12.64 -18.14
C LYS A 95 -12.60 11.94 -16.85
N VAL A 96 -12.49 10.61 -16.84
CA VAL A 96 -12.04 9.80 -15.69
C VAL A 96 -10.53 9.95 -15.45
N ILE A 97 -9.73 10.23 -16.48
CA ILE A 97 -8.32 10.59 -16.31
C ILE A 97 -8.14 11.96 -15.71
N GLU A 98 -8.86 12.96 -16.22
CA GLU A 98 -8.92 14.29 -15.62
C GLU A 98 -9.32 14.14 -14.15
N GLU A 99 -10.26 13.23 -13.84
CA GLU A 99 -10.60 12.86 -12.46
C GLU A 99 -9.46 12.15 -11.70
N LEU A 100 -8.72 11.18 -12.28
CA LEU A 100 -7.58 10.52 -11.63
C LEU A 100 -6.39 11.47 -11.42
N ARG A 101 -6.10 12.36 -12.37
CA ARG A 101 -5.12 13.45 -12.19
C ARG A 101 -5.49 14.34 -11.03
N LYS A 102 -6.76 14.77 -10.98
CA LYS A 102 -7.30 15.49 -9.82
C LYS A 102 -7.16 14.71 -8.50
N LYS A 103 -7.00 13.37 -8.48
CA LYS A 103 -6.77 12.54 -7.25
C LYS A 103 -5.33 12.51 -6.76
N PHE A 104 -4.38 12.95 -7.57
CA PHE A 104 -2.96 12.74 -7.29
C PHE A 104 -2.10 13.99 -7.50
N SER A 105 -2.68 15.06 -8.07
CA SER A 105 -2.15 16.44 -8.11
C SER A 105 -2.08 17.06 -6.73
#